data_AF-A0AA41MSC9-F1
#
_entry.id   AF-A0AA41MSC9-F1
#
_cell.length_a   1.000
_cell.length_b   1.000
_cell.length_c   1.000
_cell.angle_alpha   90.00
_cell.angle_beta   90.00
_cell.angle_gamma   90.00
#
_symmetry.space_group_name_H-M   'P 1'
#
loop_
_entity.id
_entity.type
_entity.pdbx_description
1 polymer ?
#
loop_
_entity_poly.entity_id
_entity_poly.type
_entity_poly.pdbx_seq_one_letter_code
_entity_poly.pdbx_strand_id
1 'polypeptide(L)'
;MKLLKQETFCIQFNNHRRVPWPHHRRKTYLCYQLQLNGVTYASDYLRNKRGRHAEIRFVEKIRSLKLDKDKNYDITCYLTWSPCLHCARELVDLKRSHRHLTLQLFTSRLYYHWFQKFQEGLHLLYTSQVPVIVMGFQDFSDCWDRFVDHQGRAFGPECWDGLEQRSKNIQQRLNRILQVFSIVVFGSIVNEGYLNSPSEGQEFCVYNRNPGACGYGVTVGVLAFLTCLLYLALDVYFPQISSVKDRKKAVLSDIGVSAFWAFLWFVGFCYLANQWQVSKPRDNPLSEGTDAARAAIAFSFFSIFTWAGQAVLAFQRYQIGADSALFSQDYMDPSQDSSMPYAPYVEPSTGPDPAGMGGTYQQPANAFDAEPQGYQSQGY
;
A
#
# COMPACT_ATOMS: atom_id res chain seq x y z
N MET A 1 -15.77 6.98 -32.86
CA MET A 1 -15.44 6.48 -31.52
C MET A 1 -16.55 6.87 -30.56
N LYS A 2 -16.96 6.02 -29.62
CA LYS A 2 -17.92 6.43 -28.58
C LYS A 2 -17.15 7.17 -27.50
N LEU A 3 -17.61 8.37 -27.13
CA LEU A 3 -17.02 9.15 -26.04
C LEU A 3 -17.80 8.90 -24.74
N LEU A 4 -17.10 9.02 -23.61
CA LEU A 4 -17.69 9.01 -22.28
C LEU A 4 -18.29 10.38 -21.98
N LYS A 5 -19.40 10.39 -21.23
CA LYS A 5 -19.90 11.64 -20.65
C LYS A 5 -18.94 12.13 -19.57
N GLN A 6 -18.77 13.45 -19.45
CA GLN A 6 -17.95 14.11 -18.44
C GLN A 6 -18.24 13.61 -17.02
N GLU A 7 -19.52 13.60 -16.63
CA GLU A 7 -19.96 13.10 -15.33
C GLU A 7 -19.56 11.63 -15.10
N THR A 8 -19.68 10.80 -16.14
CA THR A 8 -19.31 9.37 -16.02
C THR A 8 -17.82 9.23 -15.78
N PHE A 9 -16.99 10.02 -16.44
CA PHE A 9 -15.55 10.02 -16.20
C PHE A 9 -15.25 10.48 -14.76
N CYS A 10 -15.76 11.64 -14.35
CA CYS A 10 -15.51 12.20 -13.02
C CYS A 10 -15.97 11.28 -11.89
N ILE A 11 -17.09 10.56 -12.05
CA ILE A 11 -17.60 9.62 -11.04
C ILE A 11 -16.76 8.33 -11.02
N GLN A 12 -16.46 7.78 -12.20
CA GLN A 12 -15.93 6.42 -12.30
C GLN A 12 -14.42 6.38 -12.15
N PHE A 13 -13.68 7.38 -12.66
CA PHE A 13 -12.23 7.47 -12.56
C PHE A 13 -11.74 8.12 -11.25
N ASN A 14 -12.63 8.63 -10.40
CA ASN A 14 -12.25 9.30 -9.16
C ASN A 14 -11.45 8.41 -8.20
N ASN A 15 -10.21 8.77 -7.86
CA ASN A 15 -9.36 7.95 -7.01
C ASN A 15 -9.60 8.08 -5.49
N HIS A 16 -10.68 8.76 -5.03
CA HIS A 16 -11.02 8.81 -3.60
C HIS A 16 -11.22 7.40 -3.02
N ARG A 17 -10.67 7.17 -1.81
CA ARG A 17 -10.80 5.90 -1.09
C ARG A 17 -12.25 5.56 -0.75
N ARG A 18 -13.05 6.56 -0.38
CA ARG A 18 -14.49 6.44 -0.10
C ARG A 18 -15.28 7.20 -1.16
N VAL A 19 -16.47 6.70 -1.47
CA VAL A 19 -17.39 7.36 -2.41
C VAL A 19 -18.02 8.55 -1.69
N PRO A 20 -17.82 9.79 -2.16
CA PRO A 20 -18.48 10.95 -1.57
C PRO A 20 -20.00 10.86 -1.74
N TRP A 21 -20.73 11.53 -0.86
CA TRP A 21 -22.18 11.62 -0.98
C TRP A 21 -22.56 12.51 -2.18
N PRO A 22 -23.60 12.18 -2.97
CA PRO A 22 -24.47 11.00 -2.85
C PRO A 22 -23.79 9.71 -3.33
N HIS A 23 -23.99 8.63 -2.57
CA HIS A 23 -23.36 7.34 -2.86
C HIS A 23 -23.79 6.80 -4.22
N HIS A 24 -22.80 6.42 -5.02
CA HIS A 24 -22.99 5.81 -6.33
C HIS A 24 -22.14 4.56 -6.49
N ARG A 25 -22.62 3.63 -7.31
CA ARG A 25 -21.87 2.40 -7.60
C ARG A 25 -20.76 2.66 -8.61
N ARG A 26 -19.52 2.46 -8.17
CA ARG A 26 -18.35 2.44 -9.07
C ARG A 26 -18.34 1.16 -9.88
N LYS A 27 -18.11 1.29 -11.18
CA LYS A 27 -18.02 0.24 -12.18
C LYS A 27 -16.63 0.27 -12.79
N THR A 28 -16.17 -0.88 -13.26
CA THR A 28 -14.90 -0.97 -13.97
C THR A 28 -15.09 -0.49 -15.42
N TYR A 29 -14.50 0.64 -15.73
CA TYR A 29 -14.22 1.11 -17.09
C TYR A 29 -12.76 0.87 -17.44
N LEU A 30 -12.54 0.50 -18.69
CA LEU A 30 -11.25 0.32 -19.36
C LEU A 30 -11.30 1.08 -20.67
N CYS A 31 -10.55 2.17 -20.76
CA CYS A 31 -10.31 2.90 -22.01
C CYS A 31 -9.01 2.39 -22.60
N TYR A 32 -8.97 2.05 -23.89
CA TYR A 32 -7.73 1.59 -24.52
C TYR A 32 -7.43 2.35 -25.79
N GLN A 33 -6.15 2.53 -26.04
CA GLN A 33 -5.61 3.04 -27.29
C GLN A 33 -4.60 2.02 -27.82
N LEU A 34 -4.86 1.53 -29.02
CA LEU A 34 -3.98 0.67 -29.79
C LEU A 34 -3.31 1.53 -30.86
N GLN A 35 -1.99 1.62 -30.79
CA GLN A 35 -1.15 2.33 -31.74
C GLN A 35 -0.34 1.33 -32.57
N LEU A 36 -0.16 1.66 -33.84
CA LEU A 36 0.70 0.95 -34.78
C LEU A 36 1.73 1.96 -35.29
N ASN A 37 3.01 1.77 -34.93
CA ASN A 37 4.09 2.70 -35.28
C ASN A 37 3.76 4.17 -34.95
N GLY A 38 3.16 4.42 -33.78
CA GLY A 38 2.76 5.75 -33.31
C GLY A 38 1.43 6.29 -33.86
N VAL A 39 0.82 5.62 -34.85
CA VAL A 39 -0.49 6.02 -35.39
C VAL A 39 -1.60 5.26 -34.66
N THR A 40 -2.66 5.97 -34.25
CA THR A 40 -3.80 5.33 -33.57
C THR A 40 -4.55 4.42 -34.54
N TYR A 41 -4.48 3.11 -34.29
CA TYR A 41 -5.15 2.08 -35.08
C TYR A 41 -6.56 1.82 -34.58
N ALA A 42 -6.75 1.73 -33.26
CA ALA A 42 -8.07 1.58 -32.65
C ALA A 42 -8.11 2.20 -31.26
N SER A 43 -9.22 2.84 -30.92
CA SER A 43 -9.48 3.34 -29.58
C SER A 43 -10.96 3.18 -29.23
N ASP A 44 -11.23 2.69 -28.03
CA ASP A 44 -12.59 2.55 -27.52
C ASP A 44 -12.58 2.46 -25.98
N TYR A 45 -13.75 2.51 -25.36
CA TYR A 45 -13.91 2.20 -23.94
C TYR A 45 -14.84 1.00 -23.74
N LEU A 46 -14.50 0.20 -22.73
CA LEU A 46 -15.22 -0.99 -22.33
C LEU A 46 -15.61 -0.87 -20.87
N ARG A 47 -16.77 -1.46 -20.53
CA ARG A 47 -17.23 -1.57 -19.15
C ARG A 47 -17.65 -3.00 -18.83
N ASN A 48 -17.66 -3.31 -17.54
CA ASN A 48 -18.19 -4.58 -17.06
C ASN A 48 -19.66 -4.78 -17.50
N LYS A 49 -19.99 -5.99 -17.96
CA LYS A 49 -21.35 -6.32 -18.45
C LYS A 49 -21.68 -7.79 -18.15
N ARG A 50 -22.83 -8.03 -17.50
CA ARG A 50 -23.36 -9.39 -17.21
C ARG A 50 -22.33 -10.33 -16.57
N GLY A 51 -21.65 -9.88 -15.52
CA GLY A 51 -20.63 -10.67 -14.82
C GLY A 51 -19.28 -10.77 -15.53
N ARG A 52 -19.14 -10.31 -16.79
CA ARG A 52 -17.85 -10.23 -17.47
C ARG A 52 -17.11 -8.95 -17.15
N HIS A 53 -15.84 -9.12 -16.78
CA HIS A 53 -14.89 -8.05 -16.49
C HIS A 53 -14.53 -7.26 -17.75
N ALA A 54 -14.17 -5.99 -17.60
CA ALA A 54 -13.87 -5.12 -18.74
C ALA A 54 -12.60 -5.57 -19.47
N GLU A 55 -11.63 -6.10 -18.71
CA GLU A 55 -10.35 -6.65 -19.12
C GLU A 55 -10.52 -7.88 -20.02
N ILE A 56 -11.43 -8.79 -19.66
CA ILE A 56 -11.72 -9.98 -20.49
C ILE A 56 -12.36 -9.56 -21.81
N ARG A 57 -13.31 -8.62 -21.76
CA ARG A 57 -13.93 -8.08 -22.98
C ARG A 57 -12.91 -7.35 -23.85
N PHE A 58 -11.91 -6.72 -23.24
CA PHE A 58 -10.79 -6.09 -23.95
C PHE A 58 -9.93 -7.16 -24.64
N VAL A 59 -9.54 -8.23 -23.94
CA VAL A 59 -8.76 -9.33 -24.51
C VAL A 59 -9.50 -9.98 -25.69
N GLU A 60 -10.80 -10.27 -25.54
CA GLU A 60 -11.65 -10.77 -26.63
C GLU A 60 -11.65 -9.81 -27.83
N LYS A 61 -11.77 -8.50 -27.57
CA LYS A 61 -11.76 -7.46 -28.61
C LYS A 61 -10.43 -7.45 -29.36
N ILE A 62 -9.29 -7.44 -28.68
CA ILE A 62 -7.98 -7.48 -29.34
C ILE A 62 -7.78 -8.77 -30.14
N ARG A 63 -8.13 -9.93 -29.58
CA ARG A 63 -8.05 -11.22 -30.30
C ARG A 63 -8.90 -11.22 -31.58
N SER A 64 -10.07 -10.57 -31.57
CA SER A 64 -10.92 -10.43 -32.76
C SER A 64 -10.40 -9.50 -33.85
N LEU A 65 -9.48 -8.57 -33.52
CA LEU A 65 -8.86 -7.68 -34.50
C LEU A 65 -7.84 -8.40 -35.40
N LYS A 66 -7.44 -9.65 -35.06
CA LYS A 66 -6.46 -10.46 -35.79
C LYS A 66 -5.22 -9.63 -36.19
N LEU A 67 -4.62 -9.00 -35.18
CA LEU A 67 -3.44 -8.16 -35.38
C LEU A 67 -2.31 -8.96 -36.03
N ASP A 68 -1.54 -8.28 -36.87
CA ASP A 68 -0.37 -8.85 -37.53
C ASP A 68 0.69 -9.20 -36.48
N LYS A 69 1.38 -10.33 -36.61
CA LYS A 69 2.37 -10.73 -35.59
C LYS A 69 3.73 -10.08 -35.80
N ASP A 70 3.98 -9.58 -37.01
CA ASP A 70 5.29 -9.04 -37.41
C ASP A 70 5.40 -7.53 -37.20
N LYS A 71 4.32 -6.89 -36.75
CA LYS A 71 4.28 -5.44 -36.51
C LYS A 71 4.32 -5.11 -35.02
N ASN A 72 4.91 -3.96 -34.71
CA ASN A 72 4.97 -3.42 -33.37
C ASN A 72 3.66 -2.70 -33.03
N TYR A 73 3.01 -3.17 -31.97
CA TYR A 73 1.76 -2.60 -31.48
C TYR A 73 1.94 -2.14 -30.04
N ASP A 74 1.57 -0.89 -29.79
CA ASP A 74 1.59 -0.33 -28.44
C ASP A 74 0.15 -0.15 -27.96
N ILE A 75 -0.17 -0.81 -26.86
CA ILE A 75 -1.47 -0.71 -26.20
C ILE A 75 -1.31 0.00 -24.87
N THR A 76 -2.01 1.13 -24.76
CA THR A 76 -2.18 1.85 -23.51
C THR A 76 -3.61 1.66 -23.02
N CYS A 77 -3.76 1.12 -21.80
CA CYS A 77 -5.06 0.95 -21.16
C CYS A 77 -5.17 1.84 -19.91
N TYR A 78 -6.23 2.63 -19.82
CA TYR A 78 -6.62 3.38 -18.63
C TYR A 78 -7.78 2.68 -17.92
N LEU A 79 -7.54 2.23 -16.70
CA LEU A 79 -8.49 1.48 -15.89
C LEU A 79 -8.90 2.24 -14.64
N THR A 80 -10.18 2.19 -14.35
CA THR A 80 -10.75 2.69 -13.09
C THR A 80 -10.37 1.86 -11.86
N TRP A 81 -10.04 0.58 -12.04
CA TRP A 81 -9.63 -0.37 -11.00
C TRP A 81 -8.54 -1.28 -11.56
N SER A 82 -7.59 -1.69 -10.73
CA SER A 82 -6.57 -2.65 -11.14
C SER A 82 -7.19 -4.02 -11.41
N PRO A 83 -6.62 -4.81 -12.34
CA PRO A 83 -7.17 -6.11 -12.71
C PRO A 83 -7.15 -7.10 -11.56
N CYS A 84 -8.11 -8.04 -11.56
CA CYS A 84 -8.06 -9.21 -10.68
C CYS A 84 -7.07 -10.27 -11.19
N LEU A 85 -6.75 -11.28 -10.38
CA LEU A 85 -5.82 -12.36 -10.74
C LEU A 85 -6.20 -13.09 -12.04
N HIS A 86 -7.49 -13.39 -12.24
CA HIS A 86 -7.93 -14.06 -13.47
C HIS A 86 -7.73 -13.18 -14.71
N CYS A 87 -8.08 -11.89 -14.62
CA CYS A 87 -7.85 -10.93 -15.70
C CYS A 87 -6.36 -10.71 -15.97
N ALA A 88 -5.53 -10.69 -14.91
CA ALA A 88 -4.08 -10.58 -15.03
C ALA A 88 -3.50 -11.73 -15.87
N ARG A 89 -3.92 -12.97 -15.63
CA ARG A 89 -3.50 -14.13 -16.44
C ARG A 89 -3.85 -13.97 -17.91
N GLU A 90 -5.09 -13.60 -18.23
CA GLU A 90 -5.52 -13.42 -19.62
C GLU A 90 -4.78 -12.27 -20.34
N LEU A 91 -4.44 -11.19 -19.63
CA LEU A 91 -3.64 -10.09 -20.17
C LEU A 91 -2.19 -10.53 -20.45
N VAL A 92 -1.61 -11.34 -19.55
CA VAL A 92 -0.29 -11.93 -19.77
C VAL A 92 -0.30 -12.90 -20.95
N ASP A 93 -1.34 -13.72 -21.08
CA ASP A 93 -1.47 -14.66 -22.20
C ASP A 93 -1.65 -13.93 -23.54
N LEU A 94 -2.41 -12.81 -23.54
CA LEU A 94 -2.50 -11.93 -24.71
C LEU A 94 -1.14 -11.40 -25.13
N LYS A 95 -0.33 -10.93 -24.16
CA LYS A 95 1.03 -10.43 -24.42
C LYS A 95 1.95 -11.55 -24.92
N ARG A 96 1.93 -12.72 -24.28
CA ARG A 96 2.75 -13.88 -24.71
C ARG A 96 2.43 -14.33 -26.13
N SER A 97 1.18 -14.15 -26.57
CA SER A 97 0.74 -14.49 -27.92
C SER A 97 1.30 -13.54 -28.99
N HIS A 98 1.80 -12.34 -28.63
CA HIS A 98 2.29 -11.32 -29.55
C HIS A 98 3.64 -10.76 -29.05
N ARG A 99 4.76 -11.22 -29.62
CA ARG A 99 6.11 -10.84 -29.17
C ARG A 99 6.40 -9.33 -29.27
N HIS A 100 5.79 -8.67 -30.25
CA HIS A 100 5.96 -7.25 -30.56
C HIS A 100 4.87 -6.34 -29.96
N LEU A 101 4.10 -6.86 -28.99
CA LEU A 101 3.04 -6.12 -28.31
C LEU A 101 3.54 -5.54 -26.99
N THR A 102 3.57 -4.21 -26.90
CA THR A 102 3.74 -3.51 -25.63
C THR A 102 2.37 -3.26 -25.01
N LEU A 103 2.15 -3.73 -23.79
CA LEU A 103 0.90 -3.51 -23.05
C LEU A 103 1.19 -2.75 -21.75
N GLN A 104 0.63 -1.55 -21.62
CA GLN A 104 0.74 -0.71 -20.44
C GLN A 104 -0.62 -0.52 -19.77
N LEU A 105 -0.68 -0.71 -18.46
CA LEU A 105 -1.90 -0.59 -17.67
C LEU A 105 -1.79 0.57 -16.70
N PHE A 106 -2.52 1.64 -16.95
CA PHE A 106 -2.67 2.77 -16.06
C PHE A 106 -3.91 2.56 -15.22
N THR A 107 -3.79 2.59 -13.89
CA THR A 107 -4.92 2.36 -12.99
C THR A 107 -5.16 3.54 -12.04
N SER A 108 -6.42 3.96 -11.93
CA SER A 108 -6.81 5.01 -10.98
C SER A 108 -6.77 4.52 -9.53
N ARG A 109 -7.14 3.26 -9.29
CA ARG A 109 -7.28 2.67 -7.95
C ARG A 109 -6.90 1.20 -7.94
N LEU A 110 -6.34 0.72 -6.84
CA LEU A 110 -6.02 -0.70 -6.67
C LEU A 110 -7.23 -1.49 -6.16
N TYR A 111 -7.63 -2.53 -6.89
CA TYR A 111 -8.75 -3.39 -6.55
C TYR A 111 -8.35 -4.41 -5.48
N TYR A 112 -9.07 -4.41 -4.35
CA TYR A 112 -8.87 -5.38 -3.26
C TYR A 112 -7.40 -5.60 -2.87
N HIS A 113 -6.60 -4.53 -2.89
CA HIS A 113 -5.14 -4.56 -2.72
C HIS A 113 -4.66 -4.99 -1.31
N TRP A 114 -5.57 -5.22 -0.39
CA TRP A 114 -5.33 -5.81 0.92
C TRP A 114 -5.43 -7.34 0.93
N PHE A 115 -5.98 -7.96 -0.12
CA PHE A 115 -6.07 -9.40 -0.27
C PHE A 115 -4.91 -9.95 -1.11
N GLN A 116 -4.26 -11.00 -0.60
CA GLN A 116 -3.09 -11.62 -1.22
C GLN A 116 -3.33 -12.07 -2.68
N LYS A 117 -4.48 -12.68 -2.98
CA LYS A 117 -4.84 -13.12 -4.35
C LYS A 117 -4.76 -11.98 -5.39
N PHE A 118 -5.09 -10.75 -5.00
CA PHE A 118 -5.05 -9.61 -5.91
C PHE A 118 -3.64 -9.01 -6.02
N GLN A 119 -2.86 -9.08 -4.94
CA GLN A 119 -1.44 -8.72 -4.94
C GLN A 119 -0.64 -9.65 -5.86
N GLU A 120 -0.91 -10.95 -5.82
CA GLU A 120 -0.32 -11.93 -6.75
C GLU A 120 -0.62 -11.59 -8.22
N GLY A 121 -1.83 -11.13 -8.52
CA GLY A 121 -2.20 -10.72 -9.89
C GLY A 121 -1.39 -9.51 -10.37
N LEU A 122 -1.17 -8.53 -9.49
CA LEU A 122 -0.32 -7.36 -9.79
C LEU A 122 1.15 -7.76 -9.97
N HIS A 123 1.65 -8.65 -9.12
CA HIS A 123 3.01 -9.17 -9.22
C HIS A 123 3.22 -10.00 -10.50
N LEU A 124 2.22 -10.81 -10.90
CA LEU A 124 2.24 -11.57 -12.14
C LEU A 124 2.36 -10.66 -13.37
N LEU A 125 1.62 -9.54 -13.38
CA LEU A 125 1.72 -8.55 -14.46
C LEU A 125 3.11 -7.90 -14.51
N TYR A 126 3.63 -7.50 -13.35
CA TYR A 126 4.96 -6.90 -13.23
C TYR A 126 6.07 -7.83 -13.75
N THR A 127 6.10 -9.07 -13.26
CA THR A 127 7.08 -10.08 -13.69
C THR A 127 6.94 -10.49 -15.15
N SER A 128 5.75 -10.37 -15.73
CA SER A 128 5.48 -10.62 -17.16
C SER A 128 5.69 -9.39 -18.05
N GLN A 129 6.39 -8.36 -17.53
CA GLN A 129 6.70 -7.11 -18.24
C GLN A 129 5.44 -6.35 -18.71
N VAL A 130 4.30 -6.50 -18.03
CA VAL A 130 3.10 -5.69 -18.24
C VAL A 130 3.06 -4.63 -17.13
N PRO A 131 3.64 -3.45 -17.33
CA PRO A 131 3.71 -2.45 -16.27
C PRO A 131 2.30 -2.01 -15.85
N VAL A 132 2.07 -2.07 -14.54
CA VAL A 132 0.91 -1.47 -13.89
C VAL A 132 1.38 -0.17 -13.24
N ILE A 133 0.84 0.96 -13.70
CA ILE A 133 1.21 2.30 -13.27
C ILE A 133 -0.02 2.96 -12.65
N VAL A 134 0.14 3.66 -11.53
CA VAL A 134 -0.98 4.43 -10.97
C VAL A 134 -1.10 5.75 -11.72
N MET A 135 -2.33 6.08 -12.16
CA MET A 135 -2.59 7.30 -12.93
C MET A 135 -2.23 8.56 -12.13
N GLY A 136 -1.32 9.36 -12.68
CA GLY A 136 -1.02 10.72 -12.24
C GLY A 136 -1.91 11.76 -12.93
N PHE A 137 -1.70 13.05 -12.62
CA PHE A 137 -2.50 14.14 -13.21
C PHE A 137 -2.44 14.12 -14.75
N GLN A 138 -1.24 13.93 -15.32
CA GLN A 138 -1.06 13.89 -16.77
C GLN A 138 -1.83 12.74 -17.41
N ASP A 139 -1.83 11.55 -16.80
CA ASP A 139 -2.56 10.38 -17.32
C ASP A 139 -4.08 10.60 -17.29
N PHE A 140 -4.59 11.30 -16.27
CA PHE A 140 -6.00 11.68 -16.22
C PHE A 140 -6.35 12.71 -17.29
N SER A 141 -5.49 13.70 -17.53
CA SER A 141 -5.66 14.69 -18.61
C SER A 141 -5.64 14.02 -19.97
N ASP A 142 -4.65 13.17 -20.24
CA ASP A 142 -4.54 12.40 -21.48
C ASP A 142 -5.78 11.53 -21.72
N CYS A 143 -6.28 10.87 -20.66
CA CYS A 143 -7.48 10.05 -20.76
C CYS A 143 -8.76 10.90 -20.96
N TRP A 144 -8.81 12.10 -20.40
CA TRP A 144 -9.92 13.05 -20.58
C TRP A 144 -10.00 13.50 -22.04
N ASP A 145 -8.89 13.99 -22.60
CA ASP A 145 -8.84 14.54 -23.95
C ASP A 145 -9.14 13.48 -25.03
N ARG A 146 -8.76 12.22 -24.77
CA ARG A 146 -8.92 11.13 -25.76
C ARG A 146 -10.27 10.42 -25.70
N PHE A 147 -10.89 10.31 -24.52
CA PHE A 147 -12.03 9.39 -24.32
C PHE A 147 -13.29 10.07 -23.80
N VAL A 148 -13.26 11.35 -23.46
CA VAL A 148 -14.41 12.07 -22.89
C VAL A 148 -14.96 13.09 -23.89
N ASP A 149 -16.28 13.24 -23.93
CA ASP A 149 -16.93 14.34 -24.63
C ASP A 149 -16.81 15.62 -23.79
N HIS A 150 -15.64 16.25 -23.86
CA HIS A 150 -15.30 17.39 -23.02
C HIS A 150 -15.78 18.74 -23.60
N GLN A 151 -16.37 18.76 -24.80
CA GLN A 151 -16.91 19.96 -25.45
C GLN A 151 -15.95 21.17 -25.46
N GLY A 152 -14.64 20.91 -25.56
CA GLY A 152 -13.60 21.96 -25.52
C GLY A 152 -13.15 22.40 -24.12
N ARG A 153 -13.71 21.85 -23.04
CA ARG A 153 -13.24 22.10 -21.67
C ARG A 153 -11.97 21.29 -21.37
N ALA A 154 -10.98 21.95 -20.80
CA ALA A 154 -9.77 21.30 -20.29
C ALA A 154 -10.08 20.46 -19.05
N PHE A 155 -9.26 19.45 -18.78
CA PHE A 155 -9.30 18.71 -17.53
C PHE A 155 -8.96 19.65 -16.36
N GLY A 156 -9.90 19.81 -15.41
CA GLY A 156 -9.84 20.86 -14.38
C GLY A 156 -10.15 20.38 -12.96
N PRO A 157 -9.85 21.22 -11.95
CA PRO A 157 -9.90 20.88 -10.52
C PRO A 157 -11.30 20.59 -9.96
N GLU A 158 -12.38 20.95 -10.67
CA GLU A 158 -13.78 20.86 -10.22
C GLU A 158 -14.21 19.47 -9.69
N CYS A 159 -13.50 18.39 -10.05
CA CYS A 159 -13.79 17.03 -9.59
C CYS A 159 -12.60 16.33 -8.90
N TRP A 160 -11.48 17.03 -8.69
CA TRP A 160 -10.17 16.39 -8.50
C TRP A 160 -9.26 17.05 -7.45
N ASP A 161 -9.82 17.75 -6.46
CA ASP A 161 -9.05 18.33 -5.34
C ASP A 161 -8.19 17.28 -4.63
N GLY A 162 -6.87 17.46 -4.59
CA GLY A 162 -5.94 16.53 -3.93
C GLY A 162 -5.69 15.22 -4.69
N LEU A 163 -6.00 15.16 -5.99
CA LEU A 163 -5.77 14.00 -6.88
C LEU A 163 -4.32 13.51 -6.81
N GLU A 164 -3.36 14.43 -6.90
CA GLU A 164 -1.94 14.09 -6.95
C GLU A 164 -1.46 13.41 -5.67
N GLN A 165 -1.84 13.93 -4.50
CA GLN A 165 -1.52 13.31 -3.21
C GLN A 165 -2.11 11.91 -3.10
N ARG A 166 -3.35 11.71 -3.60
CA ARG A 166 -3.98 10.40 -3.61
C ARG A 166 -3.26 9.43 -4.55
N SER A 167 -2.90 9.87 -5.75
CA SER A 167 -2.13 9.06 -6.70
C SER A 167 -0.77 8.67 -6.11
N LYS A 168 -0.07 9.58 -5.43
CA LYS A 168 1.17 9.28 -4.68
C LYS A 168 0.96 8.20 -3.63
N ASN A 169 -0.07 8.31 -2.79
CA ASN A 169 -0.37 7.31 -1.76
C ASN A 169 -0.68 5.92 -2.36
N ILE A 170 -1.44 5.89 -3.46
CA ILE A 170 -1.78 4.63 -4.15
C ILE A 170 -0.52 4.04 -4.81
N GLN A 171 0.34 4.86 -5.43
CA GLN A 171 1.60 4.43 -6.01
C GLN A 171 2.54 3.85 -4.96
N GLN A 172 2.67 4.50 -3.79
CA GLN A 172 3.45 3.96 -2.67
C GLN A 172 2.90 2.61 -2.19
N ARG A 173 1.58 2.42 -2.19
CA ARG A 173 0.97 1.12 -1.84
C ARG A 173 1.29 0.05 -2.89
N LEU A 174 1.22 0.38 -4.19
CA LEU A 174 1.59 -0.53 -5.26
C LEU A 174 3.06 -0.94 -5.15
N ASN A 175 3.96 0.02 -4.94
CA ASN A 175 5.39 -0.25 -4.75
C ASN A 175 5.64 -1.19 -3.56
N ARG A 176 4.97 -0.96 -2.42
CA ARG A 176 5.06 -1.88 -1.27
C ARG A 176 4.59 -3.29 -1.61
N ILE A 177 3.48 -3.44 -2.34
CA ILE A 177 2.98 -4.75 -2.77
C ILE A 177 4.02 -5.47 -3.65
N LEU A 178 4.65 -4.75 -4.60
CA LEU A 178 5.66 -5.33 -5.47
C LEU A 178 6.99 -5.62 -4.74
N GLN A 179 7.36 -4.81 -3.74
CA GLN A 179 8.58 -4.97 -2.95
C GLN A 179 8.53 -6.15 -1.97
N VAL A 180 7.38 -6.44 -1.35
CA VAL A 180 7.29 -7.53 -0.35
C VAL A 180 7.55 -8.91 -0.97
N PHE A 181 7.25 -9.10 -2.27
CA PHE A 181 7.62 -10.31 -3.01
C PHE A 181 9.12 -10.39 -3.35
N SER A 182 9.85 -9.27 -3.23
CA SER A 182 11.31 -9.23 -3.43
C SER A 182 12.10 -9.66 -2.19
N ILE A 183 11.50 -9.74 -0.99
CA ILE A 183 12.19 -10.08 0.27
C ILE A 183 12.28 -11.60 0.50
N VAL A 184 11.34 -12.39 -0.05
CA VAL A 184 11.36 -13.88 -0.03
C VAL A 184 12.54 -14.45 -0.82
N VAL A 185 13.18 -13.62 -1.65
CA VAL A 185 14.32 -13.97 -2.50
C VAL A 185 15.59 -14.24 -1.67
N PHE A 186 15.80 -13.57 -0.53
CA PHE A 186 17.05 -13.72 0.22
C PHE A 186 17.21 -15.11 0.88
N GLY A 187 16.17 -15.62 1.54
CA GLY A 187 16.21 -16.96 2.16
C GLY A 187 16.36 -18.07 1.12
N SER A 188 15.77 -17.88 -0.07
CA SER A 188 15.84 -18.82 -1.19
C SER A 188 17.25 -18.83 -1.81
N ILE A 189 17.90 -17.67 -1.97
CA ILE A 189 19.29 -17.56 -2.45
C ILE A 189 20.28 -18.19 -1.47
N VAL A 190 20.11 -18.00 -0.16
CA VAL A 190 21.01 -18.62 0.83
C VAL A 190 20.82 -20.14 0.88
N ASN A 191 19.60 -20.64 0.64
CA ASN A 191 19.33 -22.08 0.58
C ASN A 191 20.05 -22.74 -0.62
N GLU A 192 20.16 -22.05 -1.76
CA GLU A 192 20.99 -22.49 -2.90
C GLU A 192 22.51 -22.50 -2.60
N GLY A 193 22.92 -21.97 -1.43
CA GLY A 193 24.29 -22.06 -0.92
C GLY A 193 24.61 -23.38 -0.20
N TYR A 194 23.65 -24.28 -0.02
CA TYR A 194 23.92 -25.66 0.45
C TYR A 194 24.17 -26.57 -0.76
N LEU A 195 25.30 -27.27 -0.74
CA LEU A 195 25.74 -28.15 -1.81
C LEU A 195 25.66 -29.62 -1.37
N ASN A 196 25.21 -30.47 -2.29
CA ASN A 196 25.19 -31.92 -2.10
C ASN A 196 26.46 -32.54 -2.69
N SER A 197 27.30 -33.15 -1.85
CA SER A 197 28.50 -33.86 -2.33
C SER A 197 28.15 -35.30 -2.75
N PRO A 198 28.57 -35.79 -3.92
CA PRO A 198 28.35 -37.19 -4.30
C PRO A 198 29.12 -38.19 -3.43
N SER A 199 30.13 -37.74 -2.66
CA SER A 199 30.96 -38.59 -1.80
C SER A 199 30.59 -38.52 -0.31
N GLU A 200 29.71 -37.60 0.10
CA GLU A 200 29.44 -37.28 1.50
C GLU A 200 27.93 -37.12 1.68
N GLY A 201 27.30 -37.90 2.57
CA GLY A 201 25.84 -37.95 2.72
C GLY A 201 25.20 -36.73 3.41
N GLN A 202 25.92 -35.63 3.57
CA GLN A 202 25.45 -34.41 4.23
C GLN A 202 25.66 -33.17 3.35
N GLU A 203 24.66 -32.30 3.30
CA GLU A 203 24.74 -31.01 2.64
C GLU A 203 25.73 -30.10 3.36
N PHE A 204 26.65 -29.49 2.60
CA PHE A 204 27.64 -28.57 3.17
C PHE A 204 27.44 -27.16 2.65
N CYS A 205 27.67 -26.19 3.53
CA CYS A 205 27.56 -24.77 3.19
C CYS A 205 28.72 -24.32 2.30
N VAL A 206 28.41 -23.57 1.24
CA VAL A 206 29.40 -23.02 0.29
C VAL A 206 30.40 -22.07 0.96
N TYR A 207 30.02 -21.43 2.07
CA TYR A 207 30.90 -20.56 2.86
C TYR A 207 31.81 -21.38 3.79
N ASN A 208 33.02 -21.72 3.32
CA ASN A 208 34.07 -22.36 4.11
C ASN A 208 33.61 -23.63 4.86
N ARG A 209 32.64 -24.36 4.30
CA ARG A 209 32.00 -25.54 4.93
C ARG A 209 31.47 -25.27 6.34
N ASN A 210 31.18 -24.02 6.66
CA ASN A 210 30.73 -23.60 7.98
C ASN A 210 29.19 -23.56 7.99
N PRO A 211 28.50 -24.51 8.64
CA PRO A 211 27.03 -24.53 8.67
C PRO A 211 26.45 -23.28 9.33
N GLY A 212 27.20 -22.63 10.23
CA GLY A 212 26.77 -21.39 10.87
C GLY A 212 26.67 -20.20 9.90
N ALA A 213 27.40 -20.20 8.79
CA ALA A 213 27.35 -19.11 7.80
C ALA A 213 26.04 -19.13 7.01
N CYS A 214 25.72 -20.27 6.38
CA CYS A 214 24.44 -20.43 5.69
C CYS A 214 23.26 -20.36 6.68
N GLY A 215 23.40 -20.97 7.86
CA GLY A 215 22.38 -20.90 8.92
C GLY A 215 22.09 -19.46 9.39
N TYR A 216 23.12 -18.62 9.52
CA TYR A 216 22.95 -17.20 9.81
C TYR A 216 22.12 -16.50 8.73
N GLY A 217 22.49 -16.67 7.45
CA GLY A 217 21.78 -16.04 6.33
C GLY A 217 20.31 -16.46 6.27
N VAL A 218 20.01 -17.76 6.41
CA VAL A 218 18.62 -18.26 6.44
C VAL A 218 17.85 -17.66 7.62
N THR A 219 18.41 -17.69 8.82
CA THR A 219 17.72 -17.22 10.04
C THR A 219 17.43 -15.73 9.99
N VAL A 220 18.43 -14.92 9.63
CA VAL A 220 18.30 -13.47 9.46
C VAL A 220 17.28 -13.15 8.38
N GLY A 221 17.31 -13.86 7.24
CA GLY A 221 16.34 -13.70 6.16
C GLY A 221 14.90 -13.98 6.58
N VAL A 222 14.65 -15.11 7.26
CA VAL A 222 13.31 -15.51 7.72
C VAL A 222 12.77 -14.54 8.77
N LEU A 223 13.59 -14.18 9.77
CA LEU A 223 13.17 -13.26 10.81
C LEU A 223 12.92 -11.84 10.28
N ALA A 224 13.73 -11.37 9.31
CA ALA A 224 13.50 -10.09 8.64
C ALA A 224 12.18 -10.11 7.87
N PHE A 225 11.89 -11.20 7.15
CA PHE A 225 10.63 -11.37 6.45
C PHE A 225 9.41 -11.35 7.40
N LEU A 226 9.46 -12.11 8.51
CA LEU A 226 8.40 -12.11 9.52
C LEU A 226 8.21 -10.71 10.14
N THR A 227 9.31 -10.00 10.38
CA THR A 227 9.26 -8.62 10.85
C THR A 227 8.57 -7.72 9.83
N CYS A 228 8.95 -7.78 8.55
CA CYS A 228 8.28 -7.01 7.50
C CYS A 228 6.78 -7.29 7.43
N LEU A 229 6.35 -8.55 7.60
CA LEU A 229 4.91 -8.89 7.64
C LEU A 229 4.20 -8.27 8.84
N LEU A 230 4.82 -8.30 10.03
CA LEU A 230 4.27 -7.68 11.23
C LEU A 230 4.12 -6.17 11.06
N TYR A 231 5.15 -5.48 10.55
CA TYR A 231 5.10 -4.04 10.34
C TYR A 231 4.17 -3.64 9.19
N LEU A 232 4.00 -4.49 8.18
CA LEU A 232 3.00 -4.28 7.14
C LEU A 232 1.57 -4.36 7.73
N ALA A 233 1.32 -5.32 8.62
CA ALA A 233 0.05 -5.38 9.33
C ALA A 233 -0.16 -4.13 10.20
N LEU A 234 0.86 -3.73 10.97
CA LEU A 234 0.84 -2.51 11.76
C LEU A 234 0.56 -1.27 10.89
N ASP A 235 1.18 -1.13 9.73
CA ASP A 235 0.92 -0.06 8.75
C ASP A 235 -0.55 -0.02 8.29
N VAL A 236 -1.19 -1.18 8.14
CA VAL A 236 -2.61 -1.29 7.76
C VAL A 236 -3.53 -0.84 8.91
N TYR A 237 -3.18 -1.17 10.14
CA TYR A 237 -3.93 -0.80 11.34
C TYR A 237 -3.63 0.62 11.85
N PHE A 238 -2.49 1.20 11.47
CA PHE A 238 -2.02 2.50 11.94
C PHE A 238 -3.07 3.62 11.83
N PRO A 239 -3.85 3.76 10.74
CA PRO A 239 -4.89 4.78 10.64
C PRO A 239 -6.07 4.60 11.61
N GLN A 240 -6.26 3.40 12.17
CA GLN A 240 -7.34 3.08 13.11
C GLN A 240 -6.96 3.36 14.58
N ILE A 241 -5.66 3.54 14.87
CA ILE A 241 -5.19 3.84 16.22
C ILE A 241 -5.63 5.26 16.58
N SER A 242 -6.51 5.44 17.58
CA SER A 242 -6.96 6.77 18.04
C SER A 242 -5.97 7.43 19.01
N SER A 243 -5.20 6.61 19.74
CA SER A 243 -4.25 7.05 20.76
C SER A 243 -2.95 7.58 20.15
N VAL A 244 -2.62 8.85 20.43
CA VAL A 244 -1.37 9.49 20.03
C VAL A 244 -0.16 8.77 20.65
N LYS A 245 -0.31 8.26 21.88
CA LYS A 245 0.74 7.51 22.60
C LYS A 245 1.09 6.21 21.87
N ASP A 246 0.10 5.51 21.34
CA ASP A 246 0.32 4.22 20.67
C ASP A 246 0.87 4.41 19.25
N ARG A 247 0.44 5.46 18.54
CA ARG A 247 1.08 5.87 17.28
C ARG A 247 2.55 6.20 17.48
N LYS A 248 2.90 6.93 18.55
CA LYS A 248 4.29 7.28 18.88
C LYS A 248 5.13 6.03 19.18
N LYS A 249 4.60 5.09 19.96
CA LYS A 249 5.26 3.80 20.24
C LYS A 249 5.48 2.99 18.97
N ALA A 250 4.48 2.94 18.09
CA ALA A 250 4.56 2.23 16.82
C ALA A 250 5.66 2.81 15.91
N VAL A 251 5.75 4.13 15.78
CA VAL A 251 6.82 4.79 15.00
C VAL A 251 8.19 4.61 15.66
N LEU A 252 8.29 4.71 16.99
CA LEU A 252 9.55 4.47 17.70
C LEU A 252 10.04 3.02 17.54
N SER A 253 9.09 2.08 17.55
CA SER A 253 9.35 0.68 17.30
C SER A 253 9.85 0.45 15.86
N ASP A 254 9.27 1.11 14.86
CA ASP A 254 9.72 1.06 13.45
C ASP A 254 11.18 1.55 13.31
N ILE A 255 11.54 2.64 13.98
CA ILE A 255 12.92 3.17 14.02
C ILE A 255 13.87 2.13 14.65
N GLY A 256 13.54 1.64 15.84
CA GLY A 256 14.39 0.72 16.59
C GLY A 256 14.62 -0.60 15.87
N VAL A 257 13.56 -1.18 15.31
CA VAL A 257 13.65 -2.43 14.57
C VAL A 257 14.38 -2.24 13.24
N SER A 258 14.18 -1.13 12.56
CA SER A 258 14.94 -0.83 11.33
C SER A 258 16.44 -0.67 11.58
N ALA A 259 16.82 0.02 12.67
CA ALA A 259 18.22 0.15 13.07
C ALA A 259 18.84 -1.20 13.48
N PHE A 260 18.10 -2.03 14.21
CA PHE A 260 18.53 -3.38 14.58
C PHE A 260 18.78 -4.26 13.34
N TRP A 261 17.87 -4.23 12.35
CA TRP A 261 18.07 -4.98 11.11
C TRP A 261 19.26 -4.45 10.31
N ALA A 262 19.45 -3.13 10.21
CA ALA A 262 20.63 -2.56 9.56
C ALA A 262 21.94 -3.09 10.18
N PHE A 263 22.00 -3.20 11.51
CA PHE A 263 23.13 -3.80 12.21
C PHE A 263 23.32 -5.29 11.90
N LEU A 264 22.26 -6.10 11.94
CA LEU A 264 22.35 -7.52 11.61
C LEU A 264 22.76 -7.76 10.15
N TRP A 265 22.32 -6.90 9.22
CA TRP A 265 22.76 -6.95 7.82
C TRP A 265 24.24 -6.60 7.67
N PHE A 266 24.74 -5.65 8.46
CA PHE A 266 26.17 -5.33 8.50
C PHE A 266 27.00 -6.50 9.05
N VAL A 267 26.58 -7.10 10.17
CA VAL A 267 27.23 -8.30 10.73
C VAL A 267 27.18 -9.45 9.72
N GLY A 268 26.04 -9.64 9.05
CA GLY A 268 25.86 -10.66 8.02
C GLY A 268 26.79 -10.47 6.83
N PHE A 269 26.88 -9.25 6.31
CA PHE A 269 27.81 -8.91 5.23
C PHE A 269 29.25 -9.23 5.64
N CYS A 270 29.72 -8.72 6.78
CA CYS A 270 31.08 -8.96 7.26
C CYS A 270 31.37 -10.46 7.47
N TYR A 271 30.43 -11.18 8.08
CA TYR A 271 30.58 -12.59 8.37
C TYR A 271 30.60 -13.45 7.10
N LEU A 272 29.63 -13.27 6.20
CA LEU A 272 29.54 -14.03 4.95
C LEU A 272 30.71 -13.71 4.01
N ALA A 273 31.11 -12.43 3.90
CA ALA A 273 32.26 -12.03 3.09
C ALA A 273 33.58 -12.63 3.61
N ASN A 274 33.78 -12.64 4.93
CA ASN A 274 34.96 -13.26 5.54
C ASN A 274 34.97 -14.78 5.31
N GLN A 275 33.86 -15.47 5.51
CA GLN A 275 33.79 -16.92 5.26
C GLN A 275 33.96 -17.23 3.77
N TRP A 276 33.43 -16.39 2.88
CA TRP A 276 33.64 -16.53 1.44
C TRP A 276 35.11 -16.35 1.04
N GLN A 277 35.80 -15.34 1.60
CA GLN A 277 37.21 -15.08 1.31
C GLN A 277 38.12 -16.26 1.69
N VAL A 278 37.81 -16.97 2.77
CA VAL A 278 38.60 -18.11 3.27
C VAL A 278 38.20 -19.43 2.58
N SER A 279 37.12 -19.43 1.79
CA SER A 279 36.63 -20.63 1.09
C SER A 279 37.64 -21.10 0.03
N LYS A 280 37.96 -22.40 0.03
CA LYS A 280 38.97 -22.95 -0.88
C LYS A 280 38.31 -23.43 -2.19
N PRO A 281 38.92 -23.14 -3.36
CA PRO A 281 38.41 -23.64 -4.64
C PRO A 281 38.35 -25.18 -4.75
N ARG A 282 39.16 -25.89 -3.93
CA ARG A 282 39.15 -27.36 -3.87
C ARG A 282 37.86 -27.93 -3.26
N ASP A 283 37.18 -27.15 -2.42
CA ASP A 283 35.99 -27.60 -1.71
C ASP A 283 34.72 -27.51 -2.60
N ASN A 284 34.79 -26.76 -3.70
CA ASN A 284 33.73 -26.60 -4.70
C ASN A 284 34.31 -26.57 -6.13
N PRO A 285 34.74 -27.71 -6.68
CA PRO A 285 35.39 -27.77 -7.99
C PRO A 285 34.45 -27.50 -9.17
N LEU A 286 33.12 -27.68 -8.98
CA LEU A 286 32.09 -27.44 -9.99
C LEU A 286 31.53 -26.02 -9.96
N SER A 287 31.98 -25.18 -9.02
CA SER A 287 31.48 -23.81 -8.81
C SER A 287 29.97 -23.69 -8.57
N GLU A 288 29.30 -24.78 -8.19
CA GLU A 288 27.87 -24.79 -7.88
C GLU A 288 27.56 -23.87 -6.69
N GLY A 289 26.45 -23.14 -6.72
CA GLY A 289 26.07 -22.20 -5.64
C GLY A 289 26.99 -20.97 -5.47
N THR A 290 28.04 -20.81 -6.28
CA THR A 290 28.98 -19.67 -6.22
C THR A 290 28.28 -18.34 -6.48
N ASP A 291 27.41 -18.30 -7.49
CA ASP A 291 26.68 -17.08 -7.85
C ASP A 291 25.64 -16.73 -6.80
N ALA A 292 24.97 -17.74 -6.22
CA ALA A 292 24.06 -17.56 -5.10
C ALA A 292 24.80 -16.99 -3.87
N ALA A 293 25.99 -17.51 -3.55
CA ALA A 293 26.80 -17.02 -2.45
C ALA A 293 27.24 -15.55 -2.63
N ARG A 294 27.68 -15.19 -3.84
CA ARG A 294 28.05 -13.81 -4.18
C ARG A 294 26.85 -12.88 -4.14
N ALA A 295 25.71 -13.33 -4.66
CA ALA A 295 24.46 -12.59 -4.60
C ALA A 295 24.05 -12.34 -3.15
N ALA A 296 24.09 -13.35 -2.28
CA ALA A 296 23.75 -13.21 -0.87
C ALA A 296 24.64 -12.19 -0.12
N ILE A 297 25.95 -12.15 -0.43
CA ILE A 297 26.85 -11.11 0.12
C ILE A 297 26.44 -9.72 -0.37
N ALA A 298 26.20 -9.56 -1.68
CA ALA A 298 25.79 -8.29 -2.25
C ALA A 298 24.44 -7.82 -1.71
N PHE A 299 23.46 -8.71 -1.60
CA PHE A 299 22.16 -8.40 -0.99
C PHE A 299 22.31 -8.01 0.48
N SER A 300 23.18 -8.68 1.23
CA SER A 300 23.44 -8.31 2.62
C SER A 300 24.00 -6.89 2.71
N PHE A 301 24.94 -6.52 1.83
CA PHE A 301 25.51 -5.17 1.76
C PHE A 301 24.47 -4.10 1.43
N PHE A 302 23.71 -4.27 0.36
CA PHE A 302 22.70 -3.27 -0.05
C PHE A 302 21.51 -3.16 0.92
N SER A 303 21.23 -4.23 1.67
CA SER A 303 20.19 -4.23 2.71
C SER A 303 20.54 -3.26 3.85
N ILE A 304 21.83 -3.06 4.17
CA ILE A 304 22.26 -2.11 5.20
C ILE A 304 21.71 -0.71 4.93
N PHE A 305 21.92 -0.20 3.71
CA PHE A 305 21.45 1.13 3.31
C PHE A 305 19.93 1.20 3.21
N THR A 306 19.28 0.11 2.81
CA THR A 306 17.83 0.04 2.71
C THR A 306 17.18 0.19 4.09
N TRP A 307 17.63 -0.59 5.07
CA TRP A 307 17.12 -0.53 6.44
C TRP A 307 17.52 0.75 7.18
N ALA A 308 18.74 1.26 6.95
CA ALA A 308 19.14 2.57 7.47
C ALA A 308 18.30 3.71 6.89
N GLY A 309 18.01 3.69 5.59
CA GLY A 309 17.12 4.64 4.93
C GLY A 309 15.69 4.57 5.49
N GLN A 310 15.17 3.37 5.74
CA GLN A 310 13.87 3.19 6.40
C GLN A 310 13.85 3.79 7.81
N ALA A 311 14.89 3.57 8.61
CA ALA A 311 15.02 4.16 9.94
C ALA A 311 15.04 5.70 9.88
N VAL A 312 15.75 6.30 8.93
CA VAL A 312 15.78 7.76 8.72
C VAL A 312 14.40 8.28 8.32
N LEU A 313 13.70 7.63 7.38
CA LEU A 313 12.36 8.03 6.97
C LEU A 313 11.34 7.86 8.11
N ALA A 314 11.49 6.83 8.96
CA ALA A 314 10.68 6.66 10.16
C ALA A 314 10.96 7.76 11.19
N PHE A 315 12.23 8.15 11.36
CA PHE A 315 12.63 9.25 12.23
C PHE A 315 12.12 10.61 11.74
N GLN A 316 12.18 10.88 10.43
CA GLN A 316 11.57 12.08 9.83
C GLN A 316 10.05 12.11 10.06
N ARG A 317 9.36 10.97 9.89
CA ARG A 317 7.93 10.83 10.23
C ARG A 317 7.66 11.08 11.71
N TYR A 318 8.55 10.61 12.59
CA TYR A 318 8.48 10.87 14.03
C TYR A 318 8.62 12.34 14.35
N GLN A 319 9.57 13.06 13.73
CA GLN A 319 9.76 14.50 13.94
C GLN A 319 8.55 15.31 13.48
N ILE A 320 8.03 15.07 12.27
CA ILE A 320 6.83 15.76 11.76
C ILE A 320 5.61 15.50 12.65
N GLY A 321 5.46 14.27 13.14
CA GLY A 321 4.40 13.90 14.07
C GLY A 321 4.58 14.48 15.48
N ALA A 322 5.82 14.63 15.94
CA ALA A 322 6.16 15.26 17.21
C ALA A 322 5.96 16.78 17.18
N ASP A 323 6.32 17.43 16.07
CA ASP A 323 6.08 18.87 15.86
C ASP A 323 4.58 19.17 15.80
N SER A 324 3.78 18.31 15.15
CA SER A 324 2.32 18.44 15.14
C SER A 324 1.68 18.15 16.52
N ALA A 325 2.28 17.24 17.30
CA ALA A 325 1.86 16.93 18.67
C ALA A 325 2.22 18.04 19.68
N LEU A 326 3.30 18.77 19.42
CA LEU A 326 3.73 19.92 20.22
C LEU A 326 2.74 21.09 20.15
N PHE A 327 2.08 21.30 19.01
CA PHE A 327 0.97 22.27 18.89
C PHE A 327 -0.39 21.75 19.37
N SER A 328 -0.50 20.46 19.71
CA SER A 328 -1.75 19.89 20.26
C SER A 328 -1.68 19.58 21.75
N GLN A 329 -0.56 19.88 22.42
CA GLN A 329 -0.50 19.90 23.89
C GLN A 329 -1.03 21.22 24.50
N ASP A 330 -1.22 22.27 23.70
CA ASP A 330 -1.82 23.56 24.11
C ASP A 330 -3.25 23.81 23.60
N TYR A 331 -3.86 22.85 22.90
CA TYR A 331 -5.30 22.94 22.60
C TYR A 331 -6.10 22.40 23.79
N MET A 332 -6.23 23.23 24.82
CA MET A 332 -7.30 23.11 25.80
C MET A 332 -8.62 23.54 25.15
N ASP A 333 -9.62 22.67 25.24
CA ASP A 333 -10.99 22.95 24.82
C ASP A 333 -11.55 24.14 25.64
N PRO A 334 -11.97 25.26 25.02
CA PRO A 334 -12.54 26.40 25.74
C PRO A 334 -13.87 26.10 26.44
N SER A 335 -14.43 24.89 26.29
CA SER A 335 -15.76 24.56 26.82
C SER A 335 -15.79 24.18 28.30
N GLN A 336 -14.68 24.24 29.05
CA GLN A 336 -14.67 23.94 30.50
C GLN A 336 -14.46 25.15 31.43
N ASP A 337 -14.28 26.36 30.90
CA ASP A 337 -14.29 27.60 31.70
C ASP A 337 -15.58 28.38 31.48
N SER A 338 -16.68 27.87 32.03
CA SER A 338 -17.88 28.69 32.30
C SER A 338 -18.32 28.55 33.76
N SER A 339 -17.39 28.85 34.66
CA SER A 339 -17.72 29.24 36.04
C SER A 339 -17.15 30.64 36.30
N MET A 340 -17.84 31.67 35.79
CA MET A 340 -17.65 33.04 36.29
C MET A 340 -18.67 33.36 37.39
N PRO A 341 -18.31 34.22 38.37
CA PRO A 341 -19.02 34.35 39.64
C PRO A 341 -20.31 35.17 39.49
N TYR A 342 -21.39 34.71 40.12
CA TYR A 342 -22.68 35.41 40.15
C TYR A 342 -22.56 36.76 40.89
N ALA A 343 -23.06 37.84 40.29
CA ALA A 343 -23.31 39.11 40.97
C ALA A 343 -24.73 39.12 41.57
N PRO A 344 -24.98 39.73 42.75
CA PRO A 344 -26.29 39.72 43.39
C PRO A 344 -27.23 40.77 42.77
N TYR A 345 -28.44 40.36 42.38
CA TYR A 345 -29.52 41.27 41.98
C TYR A 345 -30.40 41.65 43.19
N VAL A 346 -30.74 42.93 43.27
CA VAL A 346 -31.61 43.56 44.27
C VAL A 346 -33.08 43.40 43.87
N GLU A 347 -33.93 42.92 44.80
CA GLU A 347 -35.39 42.83 44.65
C GLU A 347 -36.07 44.20 44.71
N PRO A 348 -37.14 44.41 43.92
CA PRO A 348 -38.21 45.34 44.26
C PRO A 348 -39.44 44.59 44.77
N SER A 349 -40.01 45.15 45.83
CA SER A 349 -41.06 44.65 46.69
C SER A 349 -42.49 44.90 46.19
N THR A 350 -43.43 44.16 46.81
CA THR A 350 -44.86 44.44 47.12
C THR A 350 -45.97 44.18 46.10
N GLY A 351 -46.93 43.32 46.50
CA GLY A 351 -48.34 43.34 46.05
C GLY A 351 -49.04 41.97 45.99
N PRO A 352 -50.11 41.68 46.76
CA PRO A 352 -50.68 40.33 46.94
C PRO A 352 -51.87 39.96 46.00
N ASP A 353 -51.85 38.71 45.50
CA ASP A 353 -52.90 37.66 45.30
C ASP A 353 -54.37 37.99 44.86
N PRO A 354 -55.18 37.01 44.41
CA PRO A 354 -54.92 35.73 43.70
C PRO A 354 -55.92 35.45 42.53
N ALA A 355 -55.61 34.51 41.62
CA ALA A 355 -56.54 33.46 41.10
C ALA A 355 -56.04 32.80 39.79
N GLY A 356 -55.87 31.47 39.84
CA GLY A 356 -56.42 30.55 38.83
C GLY A 356 -55.54 30.09 37.66
N MET A 357 -55.23 28.78 37.66
CA MET A 357 -54.93 27.88 36.52
C MET A 357 -53.67 28.18 35.68
N GLY A 358 -52.68 27.30 35.50
CA GLY A 358 -52.60 25.85 35.58
C GLY A 358 -51.73 25.40 34.39
N GLY A 359 -50.71 24.56 34.60
CA GLY A 359 -49.91 24.02 33.49
C GLY A 359 -48.45 23.74 33.81
N THR A 360 -48.23 22.64 34.52
CA THR A 360 -46.96 21.95 34.85
C THR A 360 -46.11 21.53 33.66
N TYR A 361 -44.77 21.65 33.76
CA TYR A 361 -43.81 20.53 33.67
C TYR A 361 -42.51 20.90 34.43
N GLN A 362 -42.21 20.12 35.47
CA GLN A 362 -40.99 20.18 36.30
C GLN A 362 -39.97 19.12 35.84
N GLN A 363 -38.69 19.49 35.83
CA GLN A 363 -37.54 18.59 35.95
C GLN A 363 -37.40 18.08 37.39
N PRO A 364 -36.81 16.89 37.59
CA PRO A 364 -35.75 16.76 38.61
C PRO A 364 -34.65 15.78 38.16
N ALA A 365 -33.48 15.64 38.78
CA ALA A 365 -32.65 16.42 39.68
C ALA A 365 -31.34 15.58 39.77
N ASN A 366 -30.17 16.21 39.72
CA ASN A 366 -28.92 15.57 40.11
C ASN A 366 -28.71 15.81 41.61
N ALA A 367 -28.43 14.76 42.37
CA ALA A 367 -27.90 14.85 43.72
C ALA A 367 -26.56 14.12 43.76
N PHE A 368 -25.51 14.87 44.09
CA PHE A 368 -24.24 14.37 44.61
C PHE A 368 -24.45 13.90 46.05
N ASP A 369 -23.74 12.84 46.47
CA ASP A 369 -23.00 12.85 47.73
C ASP A 369 -21.99 11.70 47.81
N ALA A 370 -21.00 11.89 48.69
CA ALA A 370 -19.62 11.46 48.55
C ALA A 370 -19.22 10.24 49.41
N GLU A 371 -18.24 9.47 48.88
CA GLU A 371 -17.11 8.81 49.57
C GLU A 371 -17.39 7.71 50.65
N PRO A 372 -16.38 6.98 51.17
CA PRO A 372 -15.80 5.76 50.57
C PRO A 372 -15.77 4.54 51.54
N GLN A 373 -15.05 3.48 51.16
CA GLN A 373 -14.53 2.34 51.95
C GLN A 373 -15.27 0.99 51.86
N GLY A 374 -14.46 -0.08 51.81
CA GLY A 374 -14.85 -1.37 52.38
C GLY A 374 -14.59 -2.60 51.52
N TYR A 375 -13.37 -3.11 51.56
CA TYR A 375 -13.03 -4.51 51.24
C TYR A 375 -13.82 -5.47 52.16
N GLN A 376 -14.46 -6.53 51.63
CA GLN A 376 -14.30 -7.89 52.15
C GLN A 376 -14.94 -8.99 51.28
N SER A 377 -14.22 -10.10 51.20
CA SER A 377 -14.53 -11.34 50.49
C SER A 377 -15.55 -12.24 51.21
N GLN A 378 -16.18 -13.13 50.47
CA GLN A 378 -16.54 -14.51 50.84
C GLN A 378 -16.77 -15.26 49.52
N GLY A 379 -16.14 -16.39 49.18
CA GLY A 379 -15.65 -17.48 50.01
C GLY A 379 -16.58 -18.67 49.80
N TYR A 380 -16.12 -19.69 49.07
CA TYR A 380 -16.03 -21.10 49.47
C TYR A 380 -15.13 -21.86 48.50
#